data_AF-Q9YHU8-F1
#
_entry.id   AF-Q9YHU8-F1
#
_cell.length_a   1.000
_cell.length_b   1.000
_cell.length_c   1.000
_cell.angle_alpha   90.00
_cell.angle_beta   90.00
_cell.angle_gamma   90.00
#
_symmetry.space_group_name_H-M   'P 1'
#
loop_
_entity.id
_entity.type
_entity.pdbx_description
1 polymer ?
#
loop_
_entity_poly.entity_id
_entity_poly.type
_entity_poly.pdbx_seq_one_letter_code
_entity_poly.pdbx_strand_id
1 'polypeptide(L)'
;MCLKKQQISFKAVARAALFSSTLMSKVLANRVRCTVLYATETGKSQTLAQRLNSMLNCAFNSRLLCMEDYNFSDMEQESLLVVVTSTFGNGDSPGNGESFKKQLFSLQYLRNKLRYC
;
A
#
# COMPACT_ATOMS: atom_id res chain seq x y z
N MET A 1 -13.49 45.74 18.32
CA MET A 1 -12.26 45.35 17.59
C MET A 1 -12.64 44.41 16.45
N CYS A 2 -12.53 44.85 15.20
CA CYS A 2 -12.93 44.07 14.02
C CYS A 2 -11.76 43.15 13.60
N LEU A 3 -11.92 41.83 13.73
CA LEU A 3 -10.91 40.85 13.31
C LEU A 3 -10.81 40.88 11.78
N LYS A 4 -9.73 41.47 11.25
CA LYS A 4 -9.43 41.42 9.82
C LYS A 4 -9.27 39.95 9.40
N LYS A 5 -10.18 39.46 8.55
CA LYS A 5 -10.11 38.14 7.94
C LYS A 5 -8.85 38.11 7.05
N GLN A 6 -7.75 37.51 7.54
CA GLN A 6 -6.53 37.37 6.74
C GLN A 6 -6.81 36.42 5.57
N GLN A 7 -6.72 36.94 4.35
CA GLN A 7 -6.93 36.18 3.13
C GLN A 7 -5.60 35.49 2.75
N ILE A 8 -5.52 34.17 2.91
CA ILE A 8 -4.33 33.39 2.54
C ILE A 8 -4.30 33.27 1.01
N SER A 9 -3.19 33.68 0.38
CA SER A 9 -3.02 33.53 -1.07
C SER A 9 -2.77 32.07 -1.47
N PHE A 10 -3.23 31.67 -2.66
CA PHE A 10 -2.95 30.35 -3.23
C PHE A 10 -1.44 30.06 -3.28
N LYS A 11 -0.61 31.06 -3.60
CA LYS A 11 0.86 30.95 -3.61
C LYS A 11 1.42 30.58 -2.23
N ALA A 12 0.85 31.11 -1.16
CA ALA A 12 1.26 30.77 0.20
C ALA A 12 0.89 29.32 0.54
N VAL A 13 -0.33 28.89 0.19
CA VAL A 13 -0.77 27.48 0.38
C VAL A 13 0.10 26.52 -0.42
N ALA A 14 0.39 26.82 -1.68
CA ALA A 14 1.22 25.98 -2.54
C ALA A 14 2.64 25.81 -1.98
N ARG A 15 3.26 26.90 -1.48
CA ARG A 15 4.56 26.84 -0.81
C ARG A 15 4.53 26.01 0.47
N ALA A 16 3.49 26.17 1.29
CA ALA A 16 3.32 25.39 2.51
C ALA A 16 3.11 23.90 2.21
N ALA A 17 2.36 23.57 1.16
CA ALA A 17 2.15 22.20 0.71
C ALA A 17 3.46 21.56 0.23
N LEU A 18 4.26 22.28 -0.57
CA LEU A 18 5.58 21.82 -1.01
C LEU A 18 6.53 21.60 0.17
N PHE A 19 6.56 22.53 1.12
CA PHE A 19 7.37 22.36 2.33
C PHE A 19 6.94 21.12 3.11
N SER A 20 5.63 20.94 3.32
CA SER A 20 5.09 19.79 4.03
C SER A 20 5.40 18.46 3.32
N SER A 21 5.28 18.42 1.99
CA SER A 21 5.60 17.22 1.21
C SER A 21 7.08 16.86 1.30
N THR A 22 7.99 17.84 1.24
CA THR A 22 9.45 17.56 1.39
C THR A 22 9.79 16.99 2.77
N LEU A 23 9.17 17.49 3.85
CA LEU A 23 9.34 16.93 5.19
C LEU A 23 8.79 15.50 5.26
N MET A 24 7.60 15.27 4.72
CA MET A 24 6.96 13.94 4.72
C MET A 24 7.78 12.92 3.92
N SER A 25 8.30 13.28 2.75
CA SER A 25 9.17 12.39 1.96
C SER A 25 10.41 11.95 2.75
N LYS A 26 11.03 12.86 3.52
CA LYS A 26 12.18 12.53 4.37
C LYS A 26 11.80 11.60 5.53
N VAL A 27 10.63 11.81 6.14
CA VAL A 27 10.13 10.93 7.21
C VAL A 27 9.79 9.54 6.68
N LEU A 28 9.09 9.45 5.56
CA LEU A 28 8.69 8.18 4.93
C LEU A 28 9.89 7.35 4.49
N ALA A 29 10.97 7.98 4.02
CA ALA A 29 12.21 7.29 3.64
C ALA A 29 12.87 6.52 4.80
N ASN A 30 12.62 6.92 6.05
CA ASN A 30 13.16 6.27 7.25
C ASN A 30 12.21 5.22 7.85
N ARG A 31 10.99 5.07 7.32
CA ARG A 31 10.03 4.07 7.80
C ARG A 31 10.23 2.74 7.08
N VAL A 32 9.87 1.65 7.75
CA VAL A 32 9.86 0.32 7.14
C VAL A 32 8.85 0.29 5.99
N ARG A 33 9.29 -0.19 4.82
CA ARG A 33 8.42 -0.41 3.66
C ARG A 33 7.47 -1.57 3.93
N CYS A 34 6.19 -1.35 3.65
CA CYS A 34 5.14 -2.35 3.80
C CYS A 34 4.27 -2.37 2.53
N THR A 35 4.09 -3.54 1.92
CA THR A 35 3.22 -3.68 0.76
C THR A 35 1.99 -4.47 1.17
N VAL A 36 0.81 -3.86 1.03
CA VAL A 36 -0.48 -4.53 1.23
C VAL A 36 -0.98 -5.00 -0.13
N LEU A 37 -1.07 -6.31 -0.34
CA LEU A 37 -1.67 -6.89 -1.53
C LEU A 37 -3.11 -7.29 -1.26
N TYR A 38 -3.98 -7.10 -2.25
CA TYR A 38 -5.34 -7.61 -2.18
C TYR A 38 -5.78 -8.34 -3.45
N ALA A 39 -6.66 -9.31 -3.26
CA ALA A 39 -7.49 -9.88 -4.31
C ALA A 39 -8.92 -10.06 -3.78
N THR A 40 -9.90 -9.86 -4.65
CA THR A 40 -11.31 -9.82 -4.27
C THR A 40 -12.23 -10.07 -5.46
N GLU A 41 -13.36 -10.71 -5.21
CA GLU A 41 -14.45 -10.84 -6.20
C GLU A 41 -15.47 -9.70 -6.06
N THR A 42 -15.95 -9.47 -4.84
CA THR A 42 -17.07 -8.55 -4.56
C THR A 42 -16.65 -7.25 -3.85
N GLY A 43 -15.35 -6.92 -3.84
CA GLY A 43 -14.82 -5.68 -3.24
C GLY A 43 -14.63 -5.67 -1.71
N LYS A 44 -15.06 -6.71 -0.97
CA LYS A 44 -14.94 -6.74 0.50
C LYS A 44 -13.49 -6.75 0.97
N SER A 45 -12.66 -7.61 0.40
CA SER A 45 -11.24 -7.71 0.78
C SER A 45 -10.46 -6.46 0.38
N GLN A 46 -10.79 -5.84 -0.76
CA GLN A 46 -10.23 -4.54 -1.15
C GLN A 46 -10.58 -3.45 -0.13
N THR A 47 -11.84 -3.36 0.29
CA THR A 47 -12.25 -2.39 1.32
C THR A 47 -11.51 -2.60 2.64
N LEU A 48 -11.33 -3.86 3.06
CA LEU A 48 -10.55 -4.19 4.25
C LEU A 48 -9.07 -3.79 4.08
N ALA A 49 -8.48 -4.08 2.92
CA ALA A 49 -7.09 -3.75 2.61
C ALA A 49 -6.85 -2.23 2.60
N GLN A 50 -7.81 -1.43 2.09
CA GLN A 50 -7.77 0.04 2.13
C GLN A 50 -7.78 0.58 3.56
N ARG A 51 -8.65 0.03 4.43
CA ARG A 51 -8.71 0.40 5.84
C ARG A 51 -7.40 0.03 6.56
N LEU A 52 -6.90 -1.18 6.31
CA LEU A 52 -5.65 -1.66 6.89
C LEU A 52 -4.46 -0.79 6.45
N ASN A 53 -4.34 -0.48 5.15
CA ASN A 53 -3.28 0.38 4.64
C ASN A 53 -3.34 1.79 5.25
N SER A 54 -4.54 2.33 5.47
CA SER A 54 -4.73 3.62 6.14
C SER A 54 -4.21 3.61 7.58
N MET A 55 -4.41 2.50 8.32
CA MET A 55 -3.86 2.32 9.67
C MET A 55 -2.33 2.15 9.66
N LEU A 56 -1.80 1.39 8.70
CA LEU A 56 -0.36 1.17 8.55
C LEU A 56 0.38 2.45 8.18
N ASN A 57 -0.20 3.34 7.38
CA ASN A 57 0.38 4.63 7.01
C ASN A 57 0.71 5.54 8.22
N CYS A 58 0.17 5.27 9.41
CA CYS A 58 0.55 5.99 10.62
C CYS A 58 2.01 5.71 11.03
N ALA A 59 2.52 4.50 10.80
CA ALA A 59 3.82 4.03 11.28
C ALA A 59 4.77 3.51 10.18
N PHE A 60 4.23 3.00 9.09
CA PHE A 60 4.97 2.41 7.98
C PHE A 60 4.99 3.35 6.77
N ASN A 61 5.89 3.06 5.83
CA ASN A 61 5.79 3.56 4.46
C ASN A 61 5.02 2.49 3.66
N SER A 62 3.68 2.51 3.77
CA SER A 62 2.84 1.48 3.19
C SER A 62 2.26 1.85 1.83
N ARG A 63 2.22 0.86 0.92
CA ARG A 63 1.52 0.93 -0.36
C ARG A 63 0.45 -0.16 -0.44
N LEU A 64 -0.66 0.12 -1.12
CA LEU A 64 -1.72 -0.83 -1.39
C LEU A 64 -1.75 -1.14 -2.89
N LEU A 65 -1.75 -2.42 -3.25
CA LEU A 65 -1.76 -2.89 -4.64
C LEU A 65 -2.75 -4.04 -4.83
N CYS A 66 -3.41 -4.07 -5.98
CA CYS A 66 -4.10 -5.27 -6.46
C CYS A 66 -3.05 -6.35 -6.79
N MET A 67 -3.35 -7.61 -6.52
CA MET A 67 -2.46 -8.72 -6.88
C MET A 67 -2.20 -8.81 -8.39
N GLU A 68 -3.17 -8.42 -9.23
CA GLU A 68 -3.02 -8.39 -10.69
C GLU A 68 -2.04 -7.31 -11.18
N ASP A 69 -1.95 -6.19 -10.44
CA ASP A 69 -1.06 -5.06 -10.76
C ASP A 69 0.35 -5.22 -10.14
N TYR A 70 0.57 -6.28 -9.36
CA TYR A 70 1.83 -6.48 -8.65
C TYR A 70 2.91 -7.06 -9.56
N ASN A 71 4.03 -6.34 -9.72
CA ASN A 71 5.21 -6.91 -10.36
C ASN A 71 5.88 -7.91 -9.42
N PHE A 72 5.80 -9.20 -9.73
CA PHE A 72 6.35 -10.27 -8.91
C PHE A 72 7.87 -10.15 -8.67
N SER A 73 8.59 -9.47 -9.56
CA SER A 73 10.03 -9.19 -9.39
C SER A 73 10.32 -8.30 -8.17
N ASP A 74 9.35 -7.49 -7.73
CA ASP A 74 9.47 -6.66 -6.53
C ASP A 74 9.58 -7.49 -5.25
N MET A 75 9.15 -8.78 -5.28
CA MET A 75 9.04 -9.60 -4.08
C MET A 75 10.40 -9.83 -3.39
N GLU A 76 11.50 -9.85 -4.14
CA GLU A 76 12.87 -9.91 -3.60
C GLU A 76 13.27 -8.63 -2.84
N GLN A 77 12.61 -7.50 -3.12
CA GLN A 77 12.89 -6.22 -2.50
C GLN A 77 11.94 -5.92 -1.32
N GLU A 78 10.89 -6.71 -1.13
CA GLU A 78 9.92 -6.50 -0.06
C GLU A 78 10.52 -6.78 1.32
N SER A 79 10.12 -5.99 2.32
CA SER A 79 10.54 -6.14 3.72
C SER A 79 9.40 -6.64 4.63
N LEU A 80 8.16 -6.26 4.28
CA LEU A 80 6.93 -6.67 4.93
C LEU A 80 5.83 -6.71 3.87
N LEU A 81 5.22 -7.87 3.69
CA LEU A 81 4.08 -8.09 2.80
C LEU A 81 2.85 -8.41 3.65
N VAL A 82 1.75 -7.70 3.45
CA VAL A 82 0.49 -7.97 4.13
C VAL A 82 -0.53 -8.38 3.08
N VAL A 83 -1.16 -9.55 3.24
CA VAL A 83 -2.04 -10.09 2.20
C VAL A 83 -3.48 -10.12 2.69
N VAL A 84 -4.36 -9.44 1.96
CA VAL A 84 -5.80 -9.39 2.24
C VAL A 84 -6.56 -9.95 1.05
N THR A 85 -6.93 -11.23 1.10
CA THR A 85 -7.62 -11.89 0.00
C THR A 85 -8.84 -12.68 0.48
N SER A 86 -9.88 -12.70 -0.34
CA SER A 86 -10.99 -13.65 -0.17
C SER A 86 -10.68 -14.95 -0.89
N THR A 87 -11.40 -16.02 -0.60
CA THR A 87 -11.45 -17.20 -1.46
C THR A 87 -12.70 -17.15 -2.34
N PHE A 88 -12.69 -17.89 -3.44
CA PHE A 88 -13.85 -18.06 -4.32
C PHE A 88 -14.07 -19.54 -4.67
N GLY A 89 -15.31 -19.92 -4.96
CA GLY A 89 -15.66 -21.32 -5.29
C GLY A 89 -15.20 -22.32 -4.23
N ASN A 90 -14.37 -23.29 -4.64
CA ASN A 90 -13.88 -24.39 -3.80
C ASN A 90 -12.54 -24.07 -3.09
N GLY A 91 -12.30 -22.80 -2.77
CA GLY A 91 -11.04 -22.34 -2.18
C GLY A 91 -10.04 -21.78 -3.20
N ASP A 92 -10.50 -21.45 -4.41
CA ASP A 92 -9.69 -20.77 -5.39
C ASP A 92 -9.43 -19.30 -5.02
N SER A 93 -8.40 -18.73 -5.65
CA SER A 93 -8.16 -17.29 -5.56
C SER A 93 -9.28 -16.54 -6.30
N PRO A 94 -9.54 -15.28 -5.94
CA PRO A 94 -10.29 -14.39 -6.79
C PRO A 94 -9.60 -14.21 -8.15
N GLY A 95 -10.34 -13.76 -9.17
CA GLY A 95 -9.86 -13.58 -10.53
C GLY A 95 -8.63 -12.66 -10.60
N ASN A 96 -8.69 -11.51 -9.91
CA ASN A 96 -7.57 -10.57 -9.81
C ASN A 96 -6.39 -11.06 -8.93
N GLY A 97 -6.45 -12.29 -8.41
CA GLY A 97 -5.36 -12.97 -7.70
C GLY A 97 -4.73 -14.14 -8.47
N GLU A 98 -5.27 -14.51 -9.64
CA GLU A 98 -4.83 -15.72 -10.36
C GLU A 98 -3.37 -15.66 -10.84
N SER A 99 -2.95 -14.52 -11.40
CA SER A 99 -1.57 -14.35 -11.90
C SER A 99 -0.56 -14.48 -10.74
N PHE A 100 -0.83 -13.78 -9.64
CA PHE A 100 -0.03 -13.84 -8.43
C PHE A 100 0.03 -15.27 -7.85
N LYS A 101 -1.11 -15.99 -7.80
CA LYS A 101 -1.15 -17.40 -7.40
C LYS A 101 -0.21 -18.24 -8.28
N LYS A 102 -0.33 -18.15 -9.61
CA LYS A 102 0.52 -18.94 -10.54
C LYS A 102 2.01 -18.67 -10.30
N GLN A 103 2.40 -17.41 -10.15
CA GLN A 103 3.80 -17.01 -9.90
C GLN A 103 4.29 -17.47 -8.52
N LEU A 104 3.46 -17.35 -7.48
CA LEU A 104 3.80 -17.79 -6.13
C LEU A 104 4.04 -19.30 -6.06
N PHE A 105 3.22 -20.10 -6.74
CA PHE A 105 3.36 -21.56 -6.77
C PHE A 105 4.53 -22.04 -7.65
N SER A 106 5.00 -21.22 -8.59
CA SER A 106 6.17 -21.53 -9.41
C SER A 106 7.49 -21.05 -8.81
N LEU A 107 7.44 -20.29 -7.71
CA LEU A 107 8.61 -19.80 -7.00
C LEU A 107 9.29 -20.92 -6.21
N GLN A 108 10.57 -21.16 -6.51
CA GLN A 108 11.36 -22.21 -5.85
C GLN A 108 12.06 -21.72 -4.58
N TYR A 109 12.55 -20.47 -4.58
CA TYR A 109 13.25 -19.90 -3.43
C TYR A 109 13.13 -18.36 -3.42
N LEU A 110 13.12 -17.78 -2.21
CA LEU A 110 13.26 -16.35 -1.97
C LEU A 110 14.61 -16.08 -1.33
N ARG A 111 15.38 -15.15 -1.90
CA ARG A 111 16.70 -14.77 -1.35
C ARG A 111 16.59 -13.85 -0.13
N ASN A 112 15.56 -13.01 -0.10
CA ASN A 112 15.32 -12.06 0.99
C ASN A 112 14.53 -12.71 2.13
N LYS A 113 14.80 -12.24 3.36
CA LYS A 113 13.98 -12.57 4.52
C LYS A 113 12.69 -11.74 4.48
N LEU A 114 11.72 -12.21 3.72
CA LEU A 114 10.39 -11.61 3.63
C LEU A 114 9.59 -11.93 4.90
N ARG A 115 9.06 -10.89 5.56
CA ARG A 115 8.02 -11.07 6.59
C ARG A 115 6.66 -10.94 5.94
N TYR A 116 5.74 -11.84 6.26
CA TYR A 116 4.38 -11.79 5.76
C TYR A 116 3.35 -12.02 6.87
N CYS A 117 2.16 -11.43 6.71
CA CYS A 117 1.00 -11.66 7.56
C CYS A 117 -0.31 -11.51 6.78
#